data_AF-A0A6G1R5Z3-F1
#
_entry.id   AF-A0A6G1R5Z3-F1
#
_cell.length_a   1.000
_cell.length_b   1.000
_cell.length_c   1.000
_cell.angle_alpha   90.00
_cell.angle_beta   90.00
_cell.angle_gamma   90.00
#
_symmetry.space_group_name_H-M   'P 1'
#
loop_
_entity.id
_entity.type
_entity.pdbx_description
1 polymer ?
#
loop_
_entity_poly.entity_id
_entity_poly.type
_entity_poly.pdbx_seq_one_letter_code
_entity_poly.pdbx_strand_id
1 'polypeptide(L)'
;HGNDNGGNGGGHGVSGGGHGGNGGGDGGGHGSNGGVNGGGHGDDGGGHGGDGGDNGSSHGGGARAGFWGSYGKCDLPLHTIEGLLAQLPSSGPPFAAAYWTGDIPAHDVWQQSRGDQLRALRTVTALLRRHLGPLPVYPAVGNHEATPVNAFPPPFVRGNQSAAWLYDAMAEAWRGWLPPDALRTLRAGGFYTAPLWPGLRLVSLNMNFCSQGNFWLLLNATDPAGQLQWLVGVLAQAEREGDKVHIIGHIPPAHCLHSWSWNYYRIIDRFEATVAAQFFGHTHRDEFELFYDLETLSRPLGVAFLAPSVTTYIGLNPGYRVYEVAAAYAGSSHAVLDHETFILNLTSAQASPRWQRLYRARQAYGLPSAFPRDWDLLVRRFQDDERLFQLFWFHLHKGHPPPEPCLAPCKAALLCALRTGRSGDPRLCHPLRPALPFPRIRHIWSQWRLC
;
A
#
# COMPACT_ATOMS: atom_id res chain seq x y z
N HIS A 1 -48.06 -33.60 19.68
CA HIS A 1 -48.99 -33.71 18.54
C HIS A 1 -48.23 -33.19 17.32
N GLY A 2 -48.01 -33.89 16.20
CA GLY A 2 -48.56 -35.15 15.65
C GLY A 2 -48.78 -34.89 14.14
N ASN A 3 -48.13 -35.60 13.20
CA ASN A 3 -48.50 -36.92 12.64
C ASN A 3 -49.92 -36.93 12.03
N ASP A 4 -50.22 -37.41 10.82
CA ASP A 4 -49.45 -38.12 9.76
C ASP A 4 -50.16 -37.93 8.38
N ASN A 5 -49.70 -38.40 7.19
CA ASN A 5 -48.58 -39.27 6.78
C ASN A 5 -47.78 -38.59 5.61
N GLY A 6 -47.41 -39.09 4.40
CA GLY A 6 -47.53 -40.35 3.62
C GLY A 6 -47.88 -40.08 2.13
N GLY A 7 -47.45 -40.83 1.11
CA GLY A 7 -46.51 -41.97 1.03
C GLY A 7 -46.42 -42.56 -0.41
N ASN A 8 -45.50 -43.51 -0.64
CA ASN A 8 -45.18 -44.21 -1.91
C ASN A 8 -44.60 -43.37 -3.08
N GLY A 9 -43.76 -43.92 -3.97
CA GLY A 9 -43.05 -45.21 -3.94
C GLY A 9 -43.09 -46.01 -5.25
N GLY A 10 -41.95 -46.57 -5.68
CA GLY A 10 -41.85 -47.52 -6.80
C GLY A 10 -40.56 -47.40 -7.61
N GLY A 11 -39.91 -48.53 -7.96
CA GLY A 11 -38.72 -48.55 -8.82
C GLY A 11 -38.28 -49.97 -9.24
N HIS A 12 -37.64 -50.06 -10.41
CA HIS A 12 -36.96 -51.22 -11.03
C HIS A 12 -36.05 -50.69 -12.16
N GLY A 13 -35.03 -51.37 -12.69
CA GLY A 13 -34.40 -52.62 -12.25
C GLY A 13 -33.56 -53.37 -13.33
N VAL A 14 -32.22 -53.26 -13.25
CA VAL A 14 -31.20 -54.30 -13.61
C VAL A 14 -30.88 -54.60 -15.11
N SER A 15 -29.63 -55.04 -15.34
CA SER A 15 -29.01 -55.71 -16.53
C SER A 15 -28.49 -54.84 -17.71
N GLY A 16 -27.39 -55.21 -18.42
CA GLY A 16 -26.36 -56.23 -18.10
C GLY A 16 -25.44 -56.66 -19.29
N GLY A 17 -24.15 -56.94 -19.02
CA GLY A 17 -23.17 -57.56 -19.96
C GLY A 17 -22.35 -56.59 -20.85
N GLY A 18 -21.16 -56.96 -21.38
CA GLY A 18 -20.31 -58.14 -21.10
C GLY A 18 -19.22 -58.43 -22.17
N HIS A 19 -17.98 -58.73 -21.75
CA HIS A 19 -16.78 -59.14 -22.55
C HIS A 19 -16.23 -58.10 -23.57
N GLY A 20 -14.96 -58.11 -24.03
CA GLY A 20 -13.72 -58.89 -23.77
C GLY A 20 -12.55 -58.20 -24.54
N GLY A 21 -11.27 -58.61 -24.60
CA GLY A 21 -10.49 -59.73 -24.03
C GLY A 21 -9.16 -59.91 -24.83
N ASN A 22 -8.07 -60.37 -24.19
CA ASN A 22 -6.69 -60.59 -24.73
C ASN A 22 -5.85 -59.35 -25.17
N GLY A 23 -4.51 -59.37 -25.12
CA GLY A 23 -3.60 -60.31 -24.43
C GLY A 23 -2.18 -60.47 -25.05
N GLY A 24 -1.13 -60.51 -24.22
CA GLY A 24 0.26 -60.92 -24.55
C GLY A 24 1.18 -59.84 -25.19
N GLY A 25 2.51 -59.91 -25.07
CA GLY A 25 3.34 -60.77 -24.21
C GLY A 25 4.87 -60.71 -24.48
N ASP A 26 5.66 -60.80 -23.39
CA ASP A 26 7.04 -61.33 -23.23
C ASP A 26 8.30 -60.76 -23.94
N GLY A 27 9.43 -60.83 -23.19
CA GLY A 27 10.83 -60.86 -23.67
C GLY A 27 11.58 -59.50 -23.77
N GLY A 28 12.76 -59.26 -23.18
CA GLY A 28 13.57 -60.03 -22.23
C GLY A 28 14.98 -60.41 -22.74
N GLY A 29 16.07 -59.91 -22.13
CA GLY A 29 17.44 -60.39 -22.41
C GLY A 29 18.59 -59.40 -22.18
N HIS A 30 19.62 -59.85 -21.44
CA HIS A 30 20.85 -59.12 -21.06
C HIS A 30 21.80 -58.74 -22.22
N GLY A 31 22.68 -57.75 -21.96
CA GLY A 31 23.95 -57.54 -22.68
C GLY A 31 24.79 -56.45 -22.00
N SER A 32 26.09 -56.70 -21.73
CA SER A 32 26.96 -55.79 -20.97
C SER A 32 28.38 -55.69 -21.55
N ASN A 33 29.16 -54.73 -21.05
CA ASN A 33 30.47 -54.25 -21.53
C ASN A 33 30.42 -53.51 -22.89
N GLY A 34 31.27 -52.51 -23.16
CA GLY A 34 32.23 -51.83 -22.28
C GLY A 34 33.24 -51.03 -23.10
N GLY A 35 33.58 -49.81 -22.68
CA GLY A 35 34.52 -48.94 -23.41
C GLY A 35 34.94 -47.73 -22.59
N VAL A 36 36.25 -47.57 -22.40
CA VAL A 36 36.83 -46.50 -21.58
C VAL A 36 37.35 -45.36 -22.46
N ASN A 37 36.98 -44.12 -22.12
CA ASN A 37 37.85 -42.96 -22.19
C ASN A 37 37.28 -41.85 -21.27
N GLY A 38 38.07 -41.08 -20.53
CA GLY A 38 39.54 -41.06 -20.50
C GLY A 38 40.12 -39.65 -20.64
N GLY A 39 39.58 -38.67 -19.91
CA GLY A 39 40.07 -37.29 -19.95
C GLY A 39 39.61 -36.53 -18.71
N GLY A 40 40.56 -36.15 -17.85
CA GLY A 40 40.29 -35.50 -16.58
C GLY A 40 41.23 -34.32 -16.32
N HIS A 41 40.66 -33.12 -16.40
CA HIS A 41 41.10 -31.86 -15.79
C HIS A 41 39.78 -31.09 -15.51
N GLY A 42 39.56 -30.40 -14.40
CA GLY A 42 40.42 -30.11 -13.26
C GLY A 42 39.79 -28.90 -12.56
N ASP A 43 39.05 -29.12 -11.47
CA ASP A 43 38.20 -28.09 -10.86
C ASP A 43 39.00 -27.07 -10.03
N ASP A 44 39.61 -26.09 -10.72
CA ASP A 44 40.20 -24.92 -10.07
C ASP A 44 39.10 -23.93 -9.63
N GLY A 45 39.11 -23.56 -8.35
CA GLY A 45 38.12 -22.68 -7.72
C GLY A 45 38.27 -21.20 -8.13
N GLY A 46 37.73 -20.84 -9.29
CA GLY A 46 37.75 -19.46 -9.82
C GLY A 46 36.62 -18.56 -9.28
N GLY A 47 36.78 -18.01 -8.08
CA GLY A 47 35.84 -17.02 -7.53
C GLY A 47 35.97 -15.64 -8.16
N HIS A 48 35.17 -15.32 -9.19
CA HIS A 48 35.17 -14.00 -9.83
C HIS A 48 34.47 -12.91 -8.98
N GLY A 49 35.18 -12.44 -7.95
CA GLY A 49 34.98 -11.09 -7.43
C GLY A 49 35.48 -10.08 -8.45
N GLY A 50 34.57 -9.26 -9.00
CA GLY A 50 34.91 -8.19 -9.93
C GLY A 50 35.45 -6.96 -9.20
N ASP A 51 36.70 -7.02 -8.73
CA ASP A 51 37.35 -5.91 -8.00
C ASP A 51 37.78 -4.80 -8.97
N GLY A 52 36.85 -3.90 -9.27
CA GLY A 52 37.05 -2.71 -10.09
C GLY A 52 37.79 -1.61 -9.33
N GLY A 53 39.09 -1.80 -9.08
CA GLY A 53 39.94 -0.88 -8.33
C GLY A 53 40.19 0.47 -9.01
N ASP A 54 39.21 1.38 -8.96
CA ASP A 54 39.32 2.75 -9.50
C ASP A 54 40.12 3.67 -8.56
N ASN A 55 41.45 3.58 -8.63
CA ASN A 55 42.37 4.37 -7.82
C ASN A 55 42.57 5.79 -8.41
N GLY A 56 41.46 6.50 -8.62
CA GLY A 56 41.38 7.78 -9.33
C GLY A 56 41.12 8.98 -8.42
N SER A 57 42.18 9.59 -7.88
CA SER A 57 42.21 10.96 -7.31
C SER A 57 41.10 11.35 -6.28
N SER A 58 41.45 11.38 -5.00
CA SER A 58 40.57 11.82 -3.91
C SER A 58 40.33 13.34 -3.87
N HIS A 59 39.42 13.85 -4.72
CA HIS A 59 39.00 15.26 -4.76
C HIS A 59 37.48 15.43 -4.63
N GLY A 60 37.02 15.75 -3.41
CA GLY A 60 35.61 16.05 -3.10
C GLY A 60 35.15 15.38 -1.82
N GLY A 61 35.18 16.10 -0.70
CA GLY A 61 34.71 15.57 0.59
C GLY A 61 33.20 15.31 0.57
N GLY A 62 32.80 14.06 0.81
CA GLY A 62 31.39 13.66 0.81
C GLY A 62 30.52 14.51 1.75
N ALA A 63 29.35 14.93 1.25
CA ALA A 63 28.44 15.80 1.99
C ALA A 63 28.01 15.13 3.31
N ARG A 64 28.25 15.82 4.43
CA ARG A 64 27.83 15.36 5.77
C ARG A 64 26.31 15.34 5.87
N ALA A 65 25.77 14.44 6.68
CA ALA A 65 24.33 14.37 6.94
C ALA A 65 23.82 15.71 7.49
N GLY A 66 22.77 16.25 6.86
CA GLY A 66 22.11 17.49 7.27
C GLY A 66 21.32 17.32 8.57
N PHE A 67 21.22 18.38 9.37
CA PHE A 67 20.60 18.34 10.69
C PHE A 67 19.12 17.95 10.64
N TRP A 68 18.40 18.38 9.60
CA TRP A 68 16.97 18.08 9.38
C TRP A 68 16.71 16.84 8.50
N GLY A 69 17.71 16.00 8.28
CA GLY A 69 17.68 14.92 7.27
C GLY A 69 18.53 15.25 6.04
N SER A 70 18.60 14.30 5.10
CA SER A 70 19.50 14.34 3.93
C SER A 70 18.88 13.70 2.68
N TYR A 71 19.19 14.23 1.49
CA TYR A 71 18.78 13.62 0.22
C TYR A 71 19.61 12.37 -0.09
N GLY A 72 19.29 11.25 0.55
CA GLY A 72 19.96 9.97 0.35
C GLY A 72 19.10 8.79 0.80
N LYS A 73 19.72 7.62 0.99
CA LYS A 73 19.10 6.44 1.63
C LYS A 73 19.11 6.61 3.15
N CYS A 74 18.42 7.64 3.63
CA CYS A 74 18.43 8.06 5.04
C CYS A 74 17.00 8.31 5.53
N ASP A 75 16.76 8.00 6.81
CA ASP A 75 15.57 8.39 7.55
C ASP A 75 15.80 9.65 8.40
N LEU A 76 14.75 10.08 9.12
CA LEU A 76 14.76 11.31 9.89
C LEU A 76 15.27 11.17 11.33
N PRO A 77 15.97 12.20 11.85
CA PRO A 77 16.13 12.37 13.29
C PRO A 77 14.84 12.93 13.91
N LEU A 78 14.57 12.54 15.16
CA LEU A 78 13.29 12.75 15.85
C LEU A 78 12.83 14.22 15.90
N HIS A 79 13.76 15.18 16.02
CA HIS A 79 13.43 16.61 16.05
C HIS A 79 12.85 17.14 14.74
N THR A 80 13.02 16.45 13.61
CA THR A 80 12.36 16.81 12.34
C THR A 80 10.88 16.44 12.36
N ILE A 81 10.55 15.31 12.99
CA ILE A 81 9.16 14.89 13.24
C ILE A 81 8.51 15.81 14.28
N GLU A 82 9.23 16.17 15.36
CA GLU A 82 8.75 17.16 16.32
C GLU A 82 8.52 18.53 15.67
N GLY A 83 9.43 18.98 14.80
CA GLY A 83 9.30 20.23 14.04
C GLY A 83 8.14 20.24 13.04
N LEU A 84 7.74 19.08 12.49
CA LEU A 84 6.50 18.94 11.72
C LEU A 84 5.29 19.17 12.62
N LEU A 85 5.23 18.44 13.73
CA LEU A 85 4.07 18.42 14.60
C LEU A 85 3.85 19.76 15.33
N ALA A 86 4.92 20.43 15.75
CA ALA A 86 4.86 21.68 16.49
C ALA A 86 4.26 22.87 15.69
N GLN A 87 4.28 22.83 14.36
CA GLN A 87 3.68 23.88 13.52
C GLN A 87 2.25 23.57 13.04
N LEU A 88 1.77 22.33 13.19
CA LEU A 88 0.40 21.98 12.77
C LEU A 88 -0.68 22.83 13.48
N PRO A 89 -0.63 23.08 14.80
CA PRO A 89 -1.65 23.90 15.50
C PRO A 89 -1.75 25.36 15.03
N SER A 90 -0.75 25.88 14.31
CA SER A 90 -0.73 27.24 13.75
C SER A 90 -0.72 27.29 12.22
N SER A 91 -0.85 26.13 11.56
CA SER A 91 -0.72 25.99 10.10
C SER A 91 -1.95 26.43 9.29
N GLY A 92 -3.10 26.65 9.94
CA GLY A 92 -4.36 27.02 9.27
C GLY A 92 -5.58 26.85 10.18
N PRO A 93 -6.78 26.61 9.59
CA PRO A 93 -7.96 26.18 10.33
C PRO A 93 -7.71 24.88 11.12
N PRO A 94 -8.45 24.63 12.22
CA PRO A 94 -8.28 23.41 13.01
C PRO A 94 -8.68 22.17 12.22
N PHE A 95 -7.85 21.12 12.30
CA PHE A 95 -8.17 19.81 11.73
C PHE A 95 -9.31 19.12 12.50
N ALA A 96 -10.14 18.34 11.81
CA ALA A 96 -11.23 17.57 12.44
C ALA A 96 -10.75 16.18 12.95
N ALA A 97 -9.83 15.56 12.21
CA ALA A 97 -9.17 14.31 12.57
C ALA A 97 -7.82 14.22 11.84
N ALA A 98 -6.95 13.29 12.25
CA ALA A 98 -5.74 12.91 11.53
C ALA A 98 -5.76 11.41 11.18
N TYR A 99 -5.29 11.05 9.98
CA TYR A 99 -5.02 9.66 9.61
C TYR A 99 -3.50 9.42 9.62
N TRP A 100 -3.06 8.29 10.19
CA TRP A 100 -1.63 7.98 10.36
C TRP A 100 -1.30 6.57 9.86
N THR A 101 -0.94 6.46 8.59
CA THR A 101 -0.89 5.18 7.87
C THR A 101 0.41 4.38 8.07
N GLY A 102 0.87 4.22 9.31
CA GLY A 102 1.99 3.33 9.67
C GLY A 102 3.39 3.82 9.28
N ASP A 103 4.34 2.86 9.27
CA ASP A 103 5.79 3.02 9.05
C ASP A 103 6.46 4.05 9.97
N ILE A 104 6.59 3.63 11.23
CA ILE A 104 7.18 4.36 12.35
C ILE A 104 8.67 4.00 12.55
N PRO A 105 9.11 2.73 12.46
CA PRO A 105 10.53 2.35 12.52
C PRO A 105 11.27 2.68 11.22
N ALA A 106 12.59 2.82 11.31
CA ALA A 106 13.47 3.16 10.19
C ALA A 106 13.73 1.95 9.25
N HIS A 107 14.56 2.17 8.23
CA HIS A 107 14.97 1.13 7.28
C HIS A 107 16.20 0.31 7.75
N ASP A 108 16.61 0.40 9.03
CA ASP A 108 17.71 -0.40 9.62
C ASP A 108 17.31 -1.85 9.97
N VAL A 109 16.54 -2.47 9.08
CA VAL A 109 15.83 -3.75 9.27
C VAL A 109 16.72 -4.96 9.58
N TRP A 110 18.03 -4.84 9.38
CA TRP A 110 19.03 -5.88 9.69
C TRP A 110 19.36 -6.00 11.19
N GLN A 111 18.96 -5.03 12.03
CA GLN A 111 19.35 -4.95 13.45
C GLN A 111 18.18 -4.63 14.41
N GLN A 112 16.94 -4.61 13.94
CA GLN A 112 15.76 -4.19 14.72
C GLN A 112 15.25 -5.26 15.69
N SER A 113 15.22 -4.96 16.99
CA SER A 113 14.58 -5.81 18.01
C SER A 113 13.12 -5.42 18.25
N ARG A 114 12.31 -6.34 18.83
CA ARG A 114 10.93 -6.02 19.25
C ARG A 114 10.89 -4.87 20.26
N GLY A 115 11.92 -4.74 21.10
CA GLY A 115 12.04 -3.63 22.04
C GLY A 115 12.11 -2.28 21.33
N ASP A 116 12.73 -2.23 20.16
CA ASP A 116 12.95 -1.00 19.39
C ASP A 116 11.74 -0.63 18.52
N GLN A 117 11.05 -1.61 17.92
CA GLN A 117 9.76 -1.33 17.27
C GLN A 117 8.74 -0.78 18.28
N LEU A 118 8.67 -1.37 19.49
CA LEU A 118 7.82 -0.87 20.57
C LEU A 118 8.27 0.48 21.11
N ARG A 119 9.57 0.79 21.08
CA ARG A 119 10.13 2.11 21.44
C ARG A 119 9.67 3.17 20.43
N ALA A 120 9.84 2.91 19.13
CA ALA A 120 9.42 3.79 18.04
C ALA A 120 7.90 4.07 18.09
N LEU A 121 7.09 3.02 18.16
CA LEU A 121 5.63 3.10 18.32
C LEU A 121 5.23 4.01 19.48
N ARG A 122 5.81 3.79 20.67
CA ARG A 122 5.48 4.57 21.89
C ARG A 122 5.95 6.02 21.78
N THR A 123 7.17 6.28 21.32
CA THR A 123 7.73 7.62 21.21
C THR A 123 6.96 8.48 20.20
N VAL A 124 6.67 7.99 18.99
CA VAL A 124 5.95 8.78 17.99
C VAL A 124 4.47 8.95 18.36
N THR A 125 3.84 7.92 18.95
CA THR A 125 2.48 8.06 19.53
C THR A 125 2.43 9.13 20.63
N ALA A 126 3.47 9.22 21.48
CA ALA A 126 3.56 10.24 22.52
C ALA A 126 3.78 11.66 21.96
N LEU A 127 4.61 11.81 20.91
CA LEU A 127 4.77 13.09 20.21
C LEU A 127 3.45 13.54 19.55
N LEU A 128 2.76 12.65 18.86
CA LEU A 128 1.44 12.93 18.26
C LEU A 128 0.45 13.41 19.31
N ARG A 129 0.34 12.72 20.45
CA ARG A 129 -0.53 13.17 21.56
C ARG A 129 -0.13 14.54 22.11
N ARG A 130 1.16 14.80 22.31
CA ARG A 130 1.66 16.05 22.90
C ARG A 130 1.37 17.27 22.02
N HIS A 131 1.48 17.12 20.70
CA HIS A 131 1.38 18.24 19.74
C HIS A 131 0.00 18.37 19.08
N LEU A 132 -0.75 17.28 18.92
CA LEU A 132 -2.12 17.30 18.37
C LEU A 132 -3.21 17.39 19.45
N GLY A 133 -2.86 17.14 20.71
CA GLY A 133 -3.73 17.33 21.87
C GLY A 133 -5.04 16.53 21.79
N PRO A 134 -6.22 17.19 21.76
CA PRO A 134 -7.52 16.52 21.71
C PRO A 134 -7.91 15.99 20.32
N LEU A 135 -7.12 16.27 19.26
CA LEU A 135 -7.43 15.83 17.90
C LEU A 135 -7.48 14.30 17.81
N PRO A 136 -8.58 13.69 17.31
CA PRO A 136 -8.65 12.25 17.06
C PRO A 136 -7.63 11.82 16.01
N VAL A 137 -6.75 10.87 16.35
CA VAL A 137 -5.77 10.28 15.44
C VAL A 137 -6.13 8.83 15.18
N TYR A 138 -6.32 8.48 13.91
CA TYR A 138 -6.69 7.14 13.48
C TYR A 138 -5.55 6.50 12.69
N PRO A 139 -4.79 5.58 13.32
CA PRO A 139 -3.67 4.92 12.67
C PRO A 139 -4.08 3.72 11.80
N ALA A 140 -3.21 3.35 10.87
CA ALA A 140 -3.18 2.04 10.22
C ALA A 140 -1.80 1.38 10.42
N VAL A 141 -1.70 0.07 10.18
CA VAL A 141 -0.45 -0.69 10.35
C VAL A 141 0.31 -0.74 9.02
N GLY A 142 1.56 -0.28 9.03
CA GLY A 142 2.52 -0.36 7.93
C GLY A 142 3.39 -1.61 8.00
N ASN A 143 4.37 -1.72 7.10
CA ASN A 143 5.19 -2.92 6.96
C ASN A 143 6.49 -2.90 7.76
N HIS A 144 6.91 -1.74 8.28
CA HIS A 144 8.06 -1.60 9.20
C HIS A 144 7.70 -1.81 10.68
N GLU A 145 6.43 -1.80 11.08
CA GLU A 145 6.02 -1.97 12.50
C GLU A 145 6.45 -3.32 13.12
N ALA A 146 6.64 -4.38 12.31
CA ALA A 146 7.09 -5.69 12.77
C ALA A 146 8.61 -5.86 12.66
N THR A 147 9.17 -6.78 13.44
CA THR A 147 10.50 -7.34 13.20
C THR A 147 10.42 -8.88 13.13
N PRO A 148 10.98 -9.54 12.09
CA PRO A 148 11.58 -8.94 10.89
C PRO A 148 10.58 -8.06 10.09
N VAL A 149 11.10 -7.16 9.25
CA VAL A 149 10.27 -6.31 8.39
C VAL A 149 9.33 -7.16 7.51
N ASN A 150 8.12 -6.66 7.24
CA ASN A 150 7.03 -7.38 6.56
C ASN A 150 6.49 -8.64 7.29
N ALA A 151 7.06 -9.07 8.43
CA ALA A 151 6.67 -10.33 9.07
C ALA A 151 5.36 -10.20 9.89
N PHE A 152 4.22 -10.26 9.21
CA PHE A 152 2.88 -10.20 9.83
C PHE A 152 2.15 -11.55 9.74
N PRO A 153 2.45 -12.50 10.64
CA PRO A 153 1.78 -13.80 10.67
C PRO A 153 0.27 -13.65 10.88
N PRO A 154 -0.59 -14.28 10.05
CA PRO A 154 -2.03 -14.25 10.23
C PRO A 154 -2.49 -14.95 11.53
N PRO A 155 -3.71 -14.69 12.02
CA PRO A 155 -4.16 -15.14 13.35
C PRO A 155 -4.26 -16.66 13.58
N PHE A 156 -4.03 -17.51 12.56
CA PHE A 156 -3.87 -18.95 12.76
C PHE A 156 -2.49 -19.30 13.37
N VAL A 157 -1.48 -18.46 13.21
CA VAL A 157 -0.18 -18.58 13.88
C VAL A 157 -0.33 -18.10 15.33
N ARG A 158 0.08 -18.93 16.29
CA ARG A 158 -0.14 -18.70 17.74
C ARG A 158 1.18 -18.59 18.52
N GLY A 159 1.08 -18.25 19.80
CA GLY A 159 2.22 -18.13 20.71
C GLY A 159 3.18 -17.00 20.33
N ASN A 160 4.44 -17.12 20.75
CA ASN A 160 5.44 -16.04 20.63
C ASN A 160 5.80 -15.66 19.17
N GLN A 161 5.49 -16.51 18.19
CA GLN A 161 5.68 -16.20 16.77
C GLN A 161 4.58 -15.29 16.19
N SER A 162 3.41 -15.21 16.84
CA SER A 162 2.31 -14.33 16.39
C SER A 162 2.62 -12.84 16.55
N ALA A 163 1.88 -11.99 15.84
CA ALA A 163 1.99 -10.53 15.94
C ALA A 163 1.34 -9.91 17.20
N ALA A 164 0.86 -10.72 18.15
CA ALA A 164 0.14 -10.23 19.34
C ALA A 164 0.94 -9.21 20.17
N TRP A 165 2.25 -9.43 20.33
CA TRP A 165 3.17 -8.51 21.04
C TRP A 165 3.13 -7.07 20.48
N LEU A 166 2.83 -6.92 19.19
CA LEU A 166 2.73 -5.66 18.48
C LEU A 166 1.31 -5.12 18.55
N TYR A 167 0.30 -5.93 18.23
CA TYR A 167 -1.11 -5.51 18.20
C TYR A 167 -1.66 -5.16 19.59
N ASP A 168 -1.26 -5.86 20.65
CA ASP A 168 -1.61 -5.51 22.03
C ASP A 168 -0.96 -4.20 22.46
N ALA A 169 0.30 -3.98 22.08
CA ALA A 169 1.02 -2.74 22.35
C ALA A 169 0.47 -1.56 21.55
N MET A 170 0.01 -1.77 20.31
CA MET A 170 -0.75 -0.79 19.53
C MET A 170 -2.09 -0.47 20.18
N ALA A 171 -2.84 -1.48 20.61
CA ALA A 171 -4.14 -1.26 21.25
C ALA A 171 -4.02 -0.51 22.59
N GLU A 172 -2.98 -0.76 23.38
CA GLU A 172 -2.66 0.04 24.57
C GLU A 172 -2.17 1.45 24.18
N ALA A 173 -1.26 1.55 23.20
CA ALA A 173 -0.73 2.83 22.73
C ALA A 173 -1.82 3.74 22.15
N TRP A 174 -2.84 3.20 21.49
CA TRP A 174 -3.86 3.96 20.75
C TRP A 174 -5.22 4.05 21.47
N ARG A 175 -5.36 3.47 22.68
CA ARG A 175 -6.62 3.43 23.45
C ARG A 175 -7.31 4.78 23.72
N GLY A 176 -6.56 5.88 23.70
CA GLY A 176 -7.10 7.23 23.88
C GLY A 176 -7.74 7.84 22.63
N TRP A 177 -7.69 7.14 21.48
CA TRP A 177 -8.28 7.59 20.22
C TRP A 177 -9.31 6.61 19.64
N LEU A 178 -9.25 5.33 20.00
CA LEU A 178 -10.04 4.26 19.40
C LEU A 178 -11.06 3.67 20.40
N PRO A 179 -12.33 3.45 19.99
CA PRO A 179 -13.35 2.88 20.86
C PRO A 179 -13.03 1.41 21.23
N PRO A 180 -13.60 0.86 22.32
CA PRO A 180 -13.33 -0.51 22.76
C PRO A 180 -13.49 -1.60 21.68
N ASP A 181 -14.44 -1.41 20.77
CA ASP A 181 -14.74 -2.33 19.66
C ASP A 181 -13.67 -2.33 18.57
N ALA A 182 -13.13 -1.15 18.24
CA ALA A 182 -11.95 -1.01 17.40
C ALA A 182 -10.73 -1.66 18.08
N LEU A 183 -10.57 -1.47 19.39
CA LEU A 183 -9.49 -2.08 20.16
C LEU A 183 -9.58 -3.62 20.28
N ARG A 184 -10.74 -4.24 20.02
CA ARG A 184 -10.86 -5.72 19.93
C ARG A 184 -10.38 -6.24 18.58
N THR A 185 -10.82 -5.61 17.48
CA THR A 185 -10.41 -5.99 16.12
C THR A 185 -8.93 -5.70 15.85
N LEU A 186 -8.43 -4.57 16.37
CA LEU A 186 -7.00 -4.20 16.33
C LEU A 186 -6.11 -5.28 16.96
N ARG A 187 -6.45 -5.80 18.15
CA ARG A 187 -5.71 -6.91 18.79
C ARG A 187 -5.78 -8.22 18.00
N ALA A 188 -6.94 -8.50 17.39
CA ALA A 188 -7.16 -9.73 16.64
C ALA A 188 -6.42 -9.79 15.29
N GLY A 189 -6.17 -8.65 14.63
CA GLY A 189 -5.58 -8.66 13.28
C GLY A 189 -4.93 -7.37 12.78
N GLY A 190 -4.79 -6.32 13.60
CA GLY A 190 -4.18 -5.05 13.17
C GLY A 190 -5.11 -4.10 12.41
N PHE A 191 -6.39 -4.43 12.25
CA PHE A 191 -7.40 -3.65 11.52
C PHE A 191 -8.62 -3.33 12.40
N TYR A 192 -9.36 -2.27 12.08
CA TYR A 192 -10.55 -1.88 12.84
C TYR A 192 -11.51 -0.98 12.05
N THR A 193 -12.74 -0.82 12.55
CA THR A 193 -13.68 0.22 12.12
C THR A 193 -14.06 1.11 13.29
N ALA A 194 -14.29 2.40 13.05
CA ALA A 194 -14.69 3.38 14.05
C ALA A 194 -15.63 4.44 13.44
N PRO A 195 -16.56 5.02 14.21
CA PRO A 195 -17.26 6.23 13.78
C PRO A 195 -16.25 7.39 13.70
N LEU A 196 -16.39 8.24 12.66
CA LEU A 196 -15.59 9.46 12.50
C LEU A 196 -16.43 10.69 12.87
N TRP A 197 -17.64 10.76 12.33
CA TRP A 197 -18.71 11.69 12.71
C TRP A 197 -20.05 11.13 12.18
N PRO A 198 -21.22 11.66 12.59
CA PRO A 198 -22.51 11.20 12.04
C PRO A 198 -22.52 11.26 10.51
N GLY A 199 -22.93 10.17 9.85
CA GLY A 199 -22.87 10.02 8.39
C GLY A 199 -21.58 9.37 7.85
N LEU A 200 -20.53 9.16 8.68
CA LEU A 200 -19.24 8.65 8.20
C LEU A 200 -18.54 7.69 9.18
N ARG A 201 -18.19 6.51 8.66
CA ARG A 201 -17.30 5.53 9.31
C ARG A 201 -15.90 5.60 8.72
N LEU A 202 -14.92 5.29 9.54
CA LEU A 202 -13.55 5.03 9.14
C LEU A 202 -13.25 3.54 9.26
N VAL A 203 -12.69 2.95 8.21
CA VAL A 203 -12.13 1.60 8.19
C VAL A 203 -10.63 1.70 8.05
N SER A 204 -9.89 1.12 9.01
CA SER A 204 -8.43 1.01 8.97
C SER A 204 -8.03 -0.43 8.70
N LEU A 205 -7.31 -0.67 7.60
CA LEU A 205 -6.92 -1.99 7.10
C LEU A 205 -5.44 -2.29 7.37
N ASN A 206 -5.18 -3.53 7.79
CA ASN A 206 -3.85 -4.09 7.87
C ASN A 206 -3.45 -4.64 6.49
N MET A 207 -2.82 -3.79 5.68
CA MET A 207 -2.45 -4.13 4.31
C MET A 207 -1.30 -5.15 4.24
N ASN A 208 -0.65 -5.49 5.36
CA ASN A 208 0.35 -6.56 5.39
C ASN A 208 -0.23 -7.94 5.06
N PHE A 209 -1.53 -8.15 5.26
CA PHE A 209 -2.23 -9.36 4.80
C PHE A 209 -2.45 -9.40 3.28
N CYS A 210 -2.09 -8.35 2.56
CA CYS A 210 -2.00 -8.34 1.11
C CYS A 210 -0.55 -8.29 0.57
N SER A 211 0.45 -8.06 1.44
CA SER A 211 1.82 -7.73 1.02
C SER A 211 2.52 -8.88 0.31
N GLN A 212 3.28 -8.54 -0.75
CA GLN A 212 4.18 -9.49 -1.40
C GLN A 212 5.45 -9.79 -0.57
N GLY A 213 5.80 -8.90 0.37
CA GLY A 213 6.92 -9.10 1.31
C GLY A 213 6.57 -9.95 2.53
N ASN A 214 5.29 -10.18 2.82
CA ASN A 214 4.86 -10.95 3.98
C ASN A 214 4.95 -12.46 3.72
N PHE A 215 6.13 -13.03 3.95
CA PHE A 215 6.43 -14.44 3.70
C PHE A 215 5.51 -15.43 4.44
N TRP A 216 4.83 -15.02 5.53
CA TRP A 216 3.85 -15.88 6.20
C TRP A 216 2.65 -16.25 5.33
N LEU A 217 2.36 -15.45 4.30
CA LEU A 217 1.28 -15.73 3.35
C LEU A 217 1.58 -16.92 2.43
N LEU A 218 2.82 -17.42 2.40
CA LEU A 218 3.17 -18.70 1.77
C LEU A 218 2.49 -19.90 2.45
N LEU A 219 2.11 -19.80 3.73
CA LEU A 219 1.35 -20.83 4.43
C LEU A 219 -0.13 -20.83 4.01
N ASN A 220 -0.74 -19.64 3.93
CA ASN A 220 -2.06 -19.43 3.36
C ASN A 220 -2.30 -17.93 3.07
N ALA A 221 -2.53 -17.58 1.80
CA ALA A 221 -2.85 -16.23 1.34
C ALA A 221 -4.37 -15.98 1.16
N THR A 222 -5.22 -16.96 1.48
CA THR A 222 -6.69 -16.86 1.33
C THR A 222 -7.27 -15.99 2.44
N ASP A 223 -7.67 -14.77 2.08
CA ASP A 223 -8.19 -13.70 2.96
C ASP A 223 -7.67 -13.76 4.42
N PRO A 224 -6.38 -13.44 4.65
CA PRO A 224 -5.78 -13.64 5.96
C PRO A 224 -6.49 -12.80 7.02
N ALA A 225 -6.77 -13.41 8.17
CA ALA A 225 -7.63 -12.89 9.24
C ALA A 225 -9.12 -12.66 8.86
N GLY A 226 -9.57 -13.05 7.67
CA GLY A 226 -10.93 -12.78 7.18
C GLY A 226 -11.19 -11.29 6.91
N GLN A 227 -10.14 -10.52 6.60
CA GLN A 227 -10.18 -9.06 6.55
C GLN A 227 -11.07 -8.53 5.41
N LEU A 228 -11.06 -9.14 4.22
CA LEU A 228 -11.94 -8.76 3.12
C LEU A 228 -13.39 -9.18 3.39
N GLN A 229 -13.61 -10.37 3.98
CA GLN A 229 -14.95 -10.80 4.38
C GLN A 229 -15.54 -9.89 5.48
N TRP A 230 -14.70 -9.44 6.42
CA TRP A 230 -15.06 -8.44 7.43
C TRP A 230 -15.36 -7.07 6.80
N LEU A 231 -14.51 -6.61 5.86
CA LEU A 231 -14.70 -5.35 5.12
C LEU A 231 -16.05 -5.33 4.39
N VAL A 232 -16.42 -6.42 3.69
CA VAL A 232 -17.75 -6.56 3.05
C VAL A 232 -18.87 -6.42 4.08
N GLY A 233 -18.72 -7.01 5.28
CA GLY A 233 -19.69 -6.86 6.37
C GLY A 233 -19.88 -5.41 6.82
N VAL A 234 -18.77 -4.67 7.00
CA VAL A 234 -18.79 -3.25 7.41
C VAL A 234 -19.37 -2.35 6.32
N LEU A 235 -18.97 -2.54 5.05
CA LEU A 235 -19.48 -1.75 3.92
C LEU A 235 -20.97 -2.01 3.67
N ALA A 236 -21.40 -3.27 3.71
CA ALA A 236 -22.82 -3.62 3.60
C ALA A 236 -23.64 -3.08 4.79
N GLN A 237 -23.04 -2.92 5.97
CA GLN A 237 -23.69 -2.28 7.11
C GLN A 237 -23.82 -0.76 6.91
N ALA A 238 -22.76 -0.07 6.50
CA ALA A 238 -22.79 1.36 6.21
C ALA A 238 -23.84 1.68 5.11
N GLU A 239 -23.89 0.87 4.05
CA GLU A 239 -24.89 0.98 2.98
C GLU A 239 -26.34 0.88 3.48
N ARG A 240 -26.64 -0.03 4.41
CA ARG A 240 -27.98 -0.16 5.02
C ARG A 240 -28.35 0.99 5.95
N GLU A 241 -27.36 1.59 6.60
CA GLU A 241 -27.54 2.67 7.57
C GLU A 241 -27.40 4.08 6.94
N GLY A 242 -27.10 4.15 5.63
CA GLY A 242 -26.93 5.38 4.86
C GLY A 242 -25.58 6.09 5.04
N ASP A 243 -24.71 5.54 5.88
CA ASP A 243 -23.38 6.07 6.17
C ASP A 243 -22.44 5.94 4.97
N LYS A 244 -21.53 6.90 4.86
CA LYS A 244 -20.34 6.80 4.01
C LYS A 244 -19.19 6.13 4.74
N VAL A 245 -18.18 5.72 3.99
CA VAL A 245 -16.96 5.09 4.51
C VAL A 245 -15.72 5.73 3.93
N HIS A 246 -14.78 6.07 4.80
CA HIS A 246 -13.38 6.29 4.45
C HIS A 246 -12.58 5.03 4.74
N ILE A 247 -11.73 4.63 3.80
CA ILE A 247 -10.78 3.52 3.99
C ILE A 247 -9.36 4.09 4.13
N ILE A 248 -8.65 3.68 5.17
CA ILE A 248 -7.22 3.96 5.35
C ILE A 248 -6.43 2.65 5.42
N GLY A 249 -5.20 2.67 4.91
CA GLY A 249 -4.26 1.55 5.00
C GLY A 249 -2.84 2.03 4.70
N HIS A 250 -1.86 1.13 4.76
CA HIS A 250 -0.47 1.48 4.41
C HIS A 250 -0.16 1.18 2.93
N ILE A 251 0.06 -0.10 2.58
CA ILE A 251 0.37 -0.55 1.22
C ILE A 251 -0.86 -0.32 0.32
N PRO A 252 -0.72 0.31 -0.86
CA PRO A 252 -1.87 0.60 -1.72
C PRO A 252 -2.37 -0.65 -2.49
N PRO A 253 -3.65 -0.69 -2.89
CA PRO A 253 -4.28 -1.90 -3.42
C PRO A 253 -3.64 -2.55 -4.65
N ALA A 254 -3.01 -1.81 -5.58
CA ALA A 254 -2.30 -2.42 -6.71
C ALA A 254 -0.86 -2.87 -6.40
N HIS A 255 -0.38 -2.64 -5.18
CA HIS A 255 0.85 -3.23 -4.68
C HIS A 255 0.65 -4.63 -4.08
N CYS A 256 -0.56 -4.94 -3.63
CA CYS A 256 -0.98 -6.23 -3.08
C CYS A 256 -0.79 -7.44 -4.01
N LEU A 257 -0.74 -8.64 -3.41
CA LEU A 257 -0.89 -9.95 -4.06
C LEU A 257 -2.16 -9.99 -4.93
N HIS A 258 -2.04 -10.60 -6.12
CA HIS A 258 -3.06 -10.58 -7.18
C HIS A 258 -4.47 -10.93 -6.70
N SER A 259 -4.65 -12.08 -6.05
CA SER A 259 -5.95 -12.55 -5.57
C SER A 259 -6.58 -11.64 -4.50
N TRP A 260 -5.76 -11.02 -3.64
CA TRP A 260 -6.26 -10.07 -2.64
C TRP A 260 -6.67 -8.75 -3.32
N SER A 261 -5.77 -8.21 -4.14
CA SER A 261 -5.96 -6.97 -4.91
C SER A 261 -7.23 -7.00 -5.76
N TRP A 262 -7.48 -8.10 -6.48
CA TRP A 262 -8.65 -8.24 -7.34
C TRP A 262 -9.96 -8.41 -6.58
N ASN A 263 -9.95 -9.03 -5.39
CA ASN A 263 -11.15 -9.09 -4.56
C ASN A 263 -11.42 -7.75 -3.85
N TYR A 264 -10.38 -7.03 -3.40
CA TYR A 264 -10.53 -5.65 -2.94
C TYR A 264 -11.13 -4.74 -4.03
N TYR A 265 -10.64 -4.82 -5.26
CA TYR A 265 -11.18 -4.04 -6.39
C TYR A 265 -12.67 -4.33 -6.66
N ARG A 266 -13.10 -5.60 -6.56
CA ARG A 266 -14.51 -6.00 -6.67
C ARG A 266 -15.37 -5.45 -5.53
N ILE A 267 -14.81 -5.32 -4.34
CA ILE A 267 -15.48 -4.73 -3.17
C ILE A 267 -15.67 -3.22 -3.38
N ILE A 268 -14.65 -2.51 -3.88
CA ILE A 268 -14.76 -1.07 -4.20
C ILE A 268 -15.75 -0.80 -5.35
N ASP A 269 -15.74 -1.63 -6.39
CA ASP A 269 -16.73 -1.59 -7.49
C ASP A 269 -18.17 -1.76 -6.95
N ARG A 270 -18.44 -2.82 -6.17
CA ARG A 270 -19.76 -3.06 -5.57
C ARG A 270 -20.20 -1.94 -4.62
N PHE A 271 -19.29 -1.32 -3.86
CA PHE A 271 -19.62 -0.33 -2.83
C PHE A 271 -19.25 1.11 -3.21
N GLU A 272 -19.19 1.43 -4.51
CA GLU A 272 -18.80 2.76 -5.02
C GLU A 272 -19.66 3.92 -4.47
N ALA A 273 -20.94 3.67 -4.19
CA ALA A 273 -21.85 4.67 -3.63
C ALA A 273 -21.66 4.90 -2.12
N THR A 274 -20.89 4.02 -1.45
CA THR A 274 -20.72 3.94 0.01
C THR A 274 -19.31 4.35 0.41
N VAL A 275 -18.28 3.98 -0.36
CA VAL A 275 -16.88 4.40 -0.12
C VAL A 275 -16.64 5.81 -0.68
N ALA A 276 -16.57 6.81 0.19
CA ALA A 276 -16.42 8.22 -0.21
C ALA A 276 -14.98 8.64 -0.52
N ALA A 277 -13.99 7.98 0.11
CA ALA A 277 -12.57 8.18 -0.16
C ALA A 277 -11.71 7.01 0.35
N GLN A 278 -10.51 6.87 -0.23
CA GLN A 278 -9.50 5.89 0.21
C GLN A 278 -8.13 6.59 0.32
N PHE A 279 -7.35 6.27 1.36
CA PHE A 279 -6.06 6.91 1.64
C PHE A 279 -4.99 5.88 2.01
N PHE A 280 -3.84 5.95 1.34
CA PHE A 280 -2.70 5.04 1.54
C PHE A 280 -1.37 5.79 1.60
N GLY A 281 -0.30 5.07 1.92
CA GLY A 281 1.08 5.58 1.97
C GLY A 281 2.03 4.65 1.24
N HIS A 282 3.04 4.12 1.94
CA HIS A 282 4.02 3.12 1.50
C HIS A 282 4.96 3.52 0.36
N THR A 283 4.48 4.09 -0.75
CA THR A 283 5.32 4.42 -1.92
C THR A 283 6.22 5.64 -1.72
N HIS A 284 6.04 6.36 -0.60
CA HIS A 284 6.71 7.60 -0.21
C HIS A 284 6.52 8.81 -1.14
N ARG A 285 5.80 8.63 -2.26
CA ARG A 285 5.60 9.59 -3.35
C ARG A 285 4.20 10.18 -3.35
N ASP A 286 4.03 11.29 -4.06
CA ASP A 286 2.76 12.03 -4.16
C ASP A 286 1.96 11.56 -5.38
N GLU A 287 1.11 10.55 -5.20
CA GLU A 287 0.41 9.89 -6.32
C GLU A 287 -1.01 9.39 -5.95
N PHE A 288 -1.62 8.58 -6.82
CA PHE A 288 -2.97 8.04 -6.63
C PHE A 288 -3.16 6.75 -7.46
N GLU A 289 -4.11 5.90 -7.08
CA GLU A 289 -4.58 4.77 -7.90
C GLU A 289 -6.07 4.96 -8.29
N LEU A 290 -6.41 4.76 -9.56
CA LEU A 290 -7.79 4.86 -10.06
C LEU A 290 -8.52 3.51 -10.13
N PHE A 291 -9.79 3.53 -9.74
CA PHE A 291 -10.73 2.42 -9.78
C PHE A 291 -11.79 2.68 -10.84
N TYR A 292 -12.12 1.65 -11.61
CA TYR A 292 -13.07 1.67 -12.74
C TYR A 292 -14.05 0.51 -12.61
N ASP A 293 -15.17 0.63 -13.31
CA ASP A 293 -16.19 -0.43 -13.42
C ASP A 293 -15.61 -1.78 -13.90
N LEU A 294 -16.03 -2.88 -13.28
CA LEU A 294 -15.55 -4.23 -13.64
C LEU A 294 -15.89 -4.67 -15.07
N GLU A 295 -16.99 -4.16 -15.63
CA GLU A 295 -17.55 -4.58 -16.92
C GLU A 295 -16.71 -4.09 -18.11
N THR A 296 -16.37 -2.80 -18.14
CA THR A 296 -15.72 -2.12 -19.27
C THR A 296 -14.37 -1.48 -18.94
N LEU A 297 -14.06 -1.28 -17.65
CA LEU A 297 -12.83 -0.61 -17.17
C LEU A 297 -12.66 0.82 -17.73
N SER A 298 -13.78 1.52 -17.91
CA SER A 298 -13.84 2.79 -18.66
C SER A 298 -14.46 3.95 -17.88
N ARG A 299 -15.37 3.66 -16.93
CA ARG A 299 -16.02 4.61 -16.03
C ARG A 299 -15.25 4.65 -14.70
N PRO A 300 -14.53 5.74 -14.37
CA PRO A 300 -13.85 5.85 -13.08
C PRO A 300 -14.87 6.01 -11.95
N LEU A 301 -14.79 5.15 -10.94
CA LEU A 301 -15.72 5.06 -9.80
C LEU A 301 -15.06 5.36 -8.44
N GLY A 302 -13.72 5.37 -8.37
CA GLY A 302 -13.02 5.63 -7.12
C GLY A 302 -11.59 6.09 -7.31
N VAL A 303 -11.05 6.77 -6.30
CA VAL A 303 -9.63 7.13 -6.18
C VAL A 303 -9.11 6.59 -4.85
N ALA A 304 -7.88 6.10 -4.87
CA ALA A 304 -7.05 5.95 -3.67
C ALA A 304 -5.95 7.02 -3.72
N PHE A 305 -5.91 7.91 -2.73
CA PHE A 305 -4.87 8.93 -2.64
C PHE A 305 -3.66 8.38 -1.90
N LEU A 306 -2.51 8.34 -2.56
CA LEU A 306 -1.25 7.88 -1.98
C LEU A 306 -0.51 9.14 -1.49
N ALA A 307 -0.48 9.30 -0.17
CA ALA A 307 0.14 10.46 0.46
C ALA A 307 1.67 10.27 0.52
N PRO A 308 2.46 11.30 0.17
CA PRO A 308 3.91 11.20 0.22
C PRO A 308 4.41 11.16 1.67
N SER A 309 5.57 10.56 1.88
CA SER A 309 6.07 10.27 3.23
C SER A 309 6.60 11.50 3.98
N VAL A 310 6.61 11.40 5.31
CA VAL A 310 7.39 12.32 6.16
C VAL A 310 8.89 12.06 6.00
N THR A 311 9.33 10.82 5.79
CA THR A 311 10.76 10.51 5.64
C THR A 311 11.39 11.06 4.34
N THR A 312 12.70 11.24 4.40
CA THR A 312 13.58 11.54 3.26
C THR A 312 13.85 10.32 2.37
N TYR A 313 13.60 9.10 2.86
CA TYR A 313 13.92 7.86 2.15
C TYR A 313 13.09 7.72 0.85
N ILE A 314 13.66 7.71 -0.36
CA ILE A 314 15.06 7.92 -0.76
C ILE A 314 15.19 9.23 -1.55
N GLY A 315 16.07 10.13 -1.13
CA GLY A 315 16.39 11.35 -1.87
C GLY A 315 15.27 12.40 -1.94
N LEU A 316 14.26 12.33 -1.07
CA LEU A 316 13.10 13.23 -1.08
C LEU A 316 13.21 14.34 -0.04
N ASN A 317 12.46 15.44 -0.22
CA ASN A 317 12.10 16.30 0.92
C ASN A 317 11.21 15.54 1.92
N PRO A 318 11.23 15.88 3.21
CA PRO A 318 10.14 15.56 4.13
C PRO A 318 8.82 16.21 3.69
N GLY A 319 7.69 15.51 3.81
CA GLY A 319 6.39 16.05 3.43
C GLY A 319 5.20 15.51 4.23
N TYR A 320 4.08 16.23 4.18
CA TYR A 320 2.78 15.76 4.68
C TYR A 320 1.63 16.31 3.83
N ARG A 321 0.42 15.81 4.09
CA ARG A 321 -0.78 16.07 3.29
C ARG A 321 -1.93 16.54 4.16
N VAL A 322 -2.68 17.52 3.69
CA VAL A 322 -3.98 17.94 4.23
C VAL A 322 -5.04 17.68 3.17
N TYR A 323 -6.20 17.17 3.56
CA TYR A 323 -7.36 16.96 2.69
C TYR A 323 -8.51 17.90 3.09
N GLU A 324 -9.09 18.58 2.11
CA GLU A 324 -10.37 19.27 2.26
C GLU A 324 -11.47 18.24 1.97
N VAL A 325 -12.45 18.10 2.85
CA VAL A 325 -13.47 17.02 2.82
C VAL A 325 -14.86 17.63 2.99
N ALA A 326 -15.87 17.07 2.31
CA ALA A 326 -17.25 17.53 2.43
C ALA A 326 -17.75 17.46 3.89
N ALA A 327 -18.17 18.62 4.40
CA ALA A 327 -18.54 18.83 5.79
C ALA A 327 -19.66 17.89 6.27
N ALA A 328 -19.76 17.69 7.59
CA ALA A 328 -20.77 16.82 8.16
C ALA A 328 -22.15 17.50 8.23
N TYR A 329 -23.09 17.00 7.42
CA TYR A 329 -24.51 17.35 7.43
C TYR A 329 -25.32 16.19 6.83
N ALA A 330 -26.63 16.15 7.05
CA ALA A 330 -27.50 15.08 6.56
C ALA A 330 -27.47 14.99 5.02
N GLY A 331 -27.07 13.83 4.48
CA GLY A 331 -26.91 13.62 3.04
C GLY A 331 -25.59 14.15 2.44
N SER A 332 -24.60 14.50 3.27
CA SER A 332 -23.26 14.84 2.79
C SER A 332 -22.63 13.68 2.01
N SER A 333 -21.85 14.00 0.97
CA SER A 333 -21.09 13.01 0.22
C SER A 333 -19.88 12.48 1.00
N HIS A 334 -19.41 13.24 1.99
CA HIS A 334 -18.14 13.04 2.71
C HIS A 334 -16.90 12.87 1.83
N ALA A 335 -16.98 13.16 0.53
CA ALA A 335 -15.86 12.99 -0.40
C ALA A 335 -14.77 14.06 -0.22
N VAL A 336 -13.57 13.76 -0.70
CA VAL A 336 -12.48 14.74 -0.83
C VAL A 336 -12.88 15.82 -1.85
N LEU A 337 -12.68 17.08 -1.48
CA LEU A 337 -12.99 18.27 -2.29
C LEU A 337 -11.75 18.89 -2.93
N ASP A 338 -10.60 18.88 -2.23
CA ASP A 338 -9.29 19.31 -2.69
C ASP A 338 -8.21 18.73 -1.75
N HIS A 339 -6.93 18.86 -2.09
CA HIS A 339 -5.85 18.50 -1.16
C HIS A 339 -4.61 19.37 -1.30
N GLU A 340 -3.84 19.49 -0.22
CA GLU A 340 -2.63 20.32 -0.15
C GLU A 340 -1.44 19.51 0.40
N THR A 341 -0.34 19.48 -0.35
CA THR A 341 0.92 18.87 0.10
C THR A 341 1.82 19.97 0.65
N PHE A 342 2.39 19.72 1.83
CA PHE A 342 3.35 20.57 2.51
C PHE A 342 4.71 19.86 2.61
N ILE A 343 5.80 20.61 2.54
CA ILE A 343 7.17 20.07 2.60
C ILE A 343 8.08 20.91 3.50
N LEU A 344 9.15 20.28 3.98
CA LEU A 344 10.35 20.96 4.48
C LEU A 344 11.41 20.91 3.38
N ASN A 345 11.78 22.04 2.79
CA ASN A 345 12.87 22.08 1.80
C ASN A 345 14.23 21.97 2.52
N LEU A 346 14.88 20.81 2.43
CA LEU A 346 16.12 20.53 3.18
C LEU A 346 17.29 21.44 2.79
N THR A 347 17.30 21.92 1.54
CA THR A 347 18.34 22.82 1.02
C THR A 347 18.33 24.17 1.75
N SER A 348 17.15 24.67 2.12
CA SER A 348 16.98 25.87 2.94
C SER A 348 16.91 25.59 4.45
N ALA A 349 16.45 24.40 4.86
CA ALA A 349 16.13 24.09 6.26
C ALA A 349 17.34 24.20 7.21
N GLN A 350 18.56 23.98 6.72
CA GLN A 350 19.78 24.10 7.53
C GLN A 350 20.01 25.54 8.05
N ALA A 351 19.48 26.56 7.35
CA ALA A 351 19.54 27.96 7.76
C ALA A 351 18.20 28.46 8.32
N SER A 352 17.06 28.01 7.78
CA SER A 352 15.73 28.35 8.26
C SER A 352 14.75 27.19 8.05
N PRO A 353 14.47 26.37 9.08
CA PRO A 353 13.56 25.23 8.97
C PRO A 353 12.11 25.71 8.92
N ARG A 354 11.54 25.75 7.72
CA ARG A 354 10.14 26.14 7.50
C ARG A 354 9.40 25.07 6.70
N TRP A 355 8.33 24.56 7.29
CA TRP A 355 7.29 23.82 6.56
C TRP A 355 6.49 24.80 5.70
N GLN A 356 6.31 24.46 4.44
CA GLN A 356 5.63 25.31 3.46
C GLN A 356 4.76 24.47 2.53
N ARG A 357 3.64 25.04 2.07
CA ARG A 357 2.79 24.40 1.06
C ARG A 357 3.55 24.31 -0.27
N LEU A 358 3.67 23.10 -0.81
CA LEU A 358 4.20 22.84 -2.14
C LEU A 358 3.15 23.15 -3.21
N TYR A 359 1.94 22.60 -3.07
CA TYR A 359 0.84 22.82 -4.00
C TYR A 359 -0.54 22.57 -3.36
N ARG A 360 -1.60 22.99 -4.07
CA ARG A 360 -3.02 22.60 -3.87
C ARG A 360 -3.51 21.92 -5.15
N ALA A 361 -4.14 20.76 -5.08
CA ALA A 361 -4.35 19.89 -6.24
C ALA A 361 -5.20 20.52 -7.34
N ARG A 362 -6.39 21.04 -7.01
CA ARG A 362 -7.26 21.68 -8.02
C ARG A 362 -6.62 22.93 -8.62
N GLN A 363 -5.86 23.70 -7.82
CA GLN A 363 -5.12 24.87 -8.27
C GLN A 363 -3.99 24.50 -9.25
N ALA A 364 -3.17 23.49 -8.91
CA ALA A 364 -1.97 23.14 -9.67
C ALA A 364 -2.27 22.43 -10.99
N TYR A 365 -3.30 21.59 -11.01
CA TYR A 365 -3.65 20.77 -12.18
C TYR A 365 -4.88 21.31 -12.95
N GLY A 366 -5.56 22.34 -12.43
CA GLY A 366 -6.75 22.92 -13.05
C GLY A 366 -7.93 21.95 -13.07
N LEU A 367 -8.26 21.35 -11.91
CA LEU A 367 -9.34 20.36 -11.79
C LEU A 367 -10.62 21.02 -11.26
N PRO A 368 -11.80 20.82 -11.90
CA PRO A 368 -13.04 21.43 -11.44
C PRO A 368 -13.50 20.84 -10.10
N SER A 369 -13.28 19.54 -9.86
CA SER A 369 -13.44 18.86 -8.56
C SER A 369 -12.25 17.93 -8.26
N ALA A 370 -12.31 17.18 -7.16
CA ALA A 370 -11.40 16.09 -6.85
C ALA A 370 -12.03 14.69 -7.02
N PHE A 371 -13.16 14.58 -7.75
CA PHE A 371 -13.85 13.31 -7.99
C PHE A 371 -13.12 12.41 -9.03
N PRO A 372 -13.38 11.08 -9.06
CA PRO A 372 -12.62 10.13 -9.89
C PRO A 372 -12.53 10.48 -11.39
N ARG A 373 -13.58 11.11 -11.93
CA ARG A 373 -13.62 11.56 -13.33
C ARG A 373 -12.55 12.62 -13.63
N ASP A 374 -12.29 13.57 -12.74
CA ASP A 374 -11.34 14.65 -12.99
C ASP A 374 -9.89 14.15 -12.89
N TRP A 375 -9.63 13.14 -12.06
CA TRP A 375 -8.34 12.45 -12.00
C TRP A 375 -8.08 11.56 -13.23
N ASP A 376 -9.10 10.86 -13.75
CA ASP A 376 -9.00 10.16 -15.05
C ASP A 376 -8.76 11.15 -16.21
N LEU A 377 -9.44 12.30 -16.23
CA LEU A 377 -9.18 13.37 -17.19
C LEU A 377 -7.78 13.97 -17.03
N LEU A 378 -7.22 14.05 -15.81
CA LEU A 378 -5.84 14.46 -15.58
C LEU A 378 -4.84 13.45 -16.16
N VAL A 379 -5.04 12.14 -15.91
CA VAL A 379 -4.22 11.07 -16.51
C VAL A 379 -4.26 11.12 -18.04
N ARG A 380 -5.44 11.42 -18.63
CA ARG A 380 -5.56 11.62 -20.08
C ARG A 380 -4.79 12.86 -20.55
N ARG A 381 -4.94 14.01 -19.87
CA ARG A 381 -4.24 15.27 -20.20
C ARG A 381 -2.72 15.14 -20.13
N PHE A 382 -2.19 14.40 -19.15
CA PHE A 382 -0.76 14.16 -19.04
C PHE A 382 -0.14 13.53 -20.29
N GLN A 383 -0.89 12.72 -21.05
CA GLN A 383 -0.37 12.08 -22.27
C GLN A 383 0.12 13.12 -23.28
N ASP A 384 -0.68 14.17 -23.48
CA ASP A 384 -0.55 15.15 -24.54
C ASP A 384 0.08 16.48 -24.04
N ASP A 385 -0.09 16.83 -22.75
CA ASP A 385 0.56 17.98 -22.09
C ASP A 385 1.77 17.54 -21.26
N GLU A 386 2.95 17.63 -21.88
CA GLU A 386 4.23 17.30 -21.23
C GLU A 386 4.59 18.26 -20.08
N ARG A 387 4.18 19.53 -20.15
CA ARG A 387 4.49 20.50 -19.09
C ARG A 387 3.70 20.19 -17.81
N LEU A 388 2.43 19.84 -17.97
CA LEU A 388 1.58 19.39 -16.87
C LEU A 388 2.07 18.05 -16.29
N PHE A 389 2.57 17.14 -17.13
CA PHE A 389 3.16 15.89 -16.68
C PHE A 389 4.46 16.09 -15.89
N GLN A 390 5.39 16.94 -16.35
CA GLN A 390 6.62 17.23 -15.60
C GLN A 390 6.34 18.02 -14.30
N LEU A 391 5.28 18.83 -14.24
CA LEU A 391 4.79 19.42 -12.99
C LEU A 391 4.31 18.35 -12.00
N PHE A 392 3.59 17.32 -12.48
CA PHE A 392 3.23 16.17 -11.65
C PHE A 392 4.48 15.38 -11.20
N TRP A 393 5.45 15.14 -12.08
CA TRP A 393 6.72 14.47 -11.72
C TRP A 393 7.51 15.21 -10.64
N PHE A 394 7.48 16.55 -10.64
CA PHE A 394 8.06 17.39 -9.59
C PHE A 394 7.31 17.23 -8.25
N HIS A 395 5.97 17.23 -8.26
CA HIS A 395 5.16 17.01 -7.05
C HIS A 395 5.29 15.59 -6.49
N LEU A 396 5.32 14.56 -7.37
CA LEU A 396 5.53 13.15 -7.05
C LEU A 396 6.73 12.94 -6.11
N HIS A 397 7.80 13.73 -6.32
CA HIS A 397 9.04 13.71 -5.55
C HIS A 397 9.12 14.80 -4.47
N LYS A 398 7.99 15.33 -3.99
CA LYS A 398 7.93 16.39 -2.96
C LYS A 398 8.80 17.62 -3.32
N GLY A 399 8.85 17.98 -4.60
CA GLY A 399 9.64 19.10 -5.11
C GLY A 399 11.15 18.86 -5.21
N HIS A 400 11.62 17.61 -5.10
CA HIS A 400 13.02 17.23 -5.31
C HIS A 400 13.11 15.97 -6.21
N PRO A 401 12.79 16.10 -7.52
CA PRO A 401 12.88 14.99 -8.47
C PRO A 401 14.33 14.57 -8.77
N PRO A 402 14.54 13.36 -9.32
CA PRO A 402 15.81 12.97 -9.92
C PRO A 402 16.27 13.98 -11.00
N PRO A 403 17.59 14.10 -11.25
CA PRO A 403 18.12 15.01 -12.28
C PRO A 403 17.75 14.58 -13.71
N GLU A 404 17.44 13.30 -13.91
CA GLU A 404 16.95 12.77 -15.18
C GLU A 404 15.43 12.99 -15.32
N PRO A 405 14.95 13.63 -16.42
CA PRO A 405 13.53 13.85 -16.62
C PRO A 405 12.79 12.55 -16.95
N CYS A 406 11.54 12.43 -16.50
CA CYS A 406 10.70 11.27 -16.80
C CYS A 406 10.19 11.32 -18.24
N LEU A 407 10.95 10.76 -19.18
CA LEU A 407 10.59 10.72 -20.60
C LEU A 407 9.72 9.49 -20.95
N ALA A 408 9.38 9.32 -22.23
CA ALA A 408 8.33 8.41 -22.73
C ALA A 408 8.20 7.02 -22.04
N PRO A 409 9.26 6.22 -21.80
CA PRO A 409 9.11 4.93 -21.11
C PRO A 409 8.72 5.06 -19.64
N CYS A 410 9.29 6.06 -18.95
CA CYS A 410 8.94 6.42 -17.57
C CYS A 410 7.50 6.95 -17.51
N LYS A 411 7.13 7.85 -18.44
CA LYS A 411 5.78 8.39 -18.58
C LYS A 411 4.74 7.29 -18.80
N ALA A 412 4.97 6.36 -19.71
CA ALA A 412 4.09 5.21 -19.96
C ALA A 412 3.87 4.36 -18.69
N ALA A 413 4.94 4.11 -17.93
CA ALA A 413 4.85 3.36 -16.68
C ALA A 413 4.08 4.13 -15.60
N LEU A 414 4.36 5.42 -15.41
CA LEU A 414 3.68 6.24 -14.39
C LEU A 414 2.19 6.41 -14.69
N LEU A 415 1.80 6.72 -15.94
CA LEU A 415 0.39 6.84 -16.31
C LEU A 415 -0.38 5.52 -16.14
N CYS A 416 0.29 4.38 -16.37
CA CYS A 416 -0.26 3.06 -16.11
C CYS A 416 -0.44 2.79 -14.59
N ALA A 417 0.46 3.30 -13.73
CA ALA A 417 0.35 3.17 -12.28
C ALA A 417 -0.84 3.99 -11.75
N LEU A 418 -0.92 5.27 -12.15
CA LEU A 418 -2.03 6.15 -11.78
C LEU A 418 -3.40 5.59 -12.19
N ARG A 419 -3.44 4.82 -13.28
CA ARG A 419 -4.66 4.20 -13.80
C ARG A 419 -5.02 2.84 -13.17
N THR A 420 -4.20 2.26 -12.28
CA THR A 420 -4.42 0.89 -11.80
C THR A 420 -4.63 0.77 -10.29
N GLY A 421 -5.88 0.62 -9.86
CA GLY A 421 -6.24 0.21 -8.49
C GLY A 421 -6.16 -1.31 -8.22
N ARG A 422 -5.73 -2.13 -9.19
CA ARG A 422 -5.47 -3.57 -8.98
C ARG A 422 -4.17 -4.06 -9.60
N SER A 423 -3.60 -5.10 -9.00
CA SER A 423 -2.27 -5.59 -9.36
C SER A 423 -2.28 -6.52 -10.58
N GLY A 424 -1.40 -6.22 -11.53
CA GLY A 424 -1.07 -7.09 -12.66
C GLY A 424 -2.03 -7.11 -13.86
N ASP A 425 -3.00 -6.19 -13.96
CA ASP A 425 -3.92 -6.15 -15.11
C ASP A 425 -3.43 -5.22 -16.24
N PRO A 426 -3.03 -5.75 -17.42
CA PRO A 426 -2.60 -4.90 -18.54
C PRO A 426 -3.73 -4.06 -19.15
N ARG A 427 -5.00 -4.45 -18.97
CA ARG A 427 -6.13 -3.86 -19.70
C ARG A 427 -6.41 -2.42 -19.31
N LEU A 428 -6.18 -2.09 -18.04
CA LEU A 428 -6.30 -0.71 -17.52
C LEU A 428 -5.34 0.26 -18.24
N CYS A 429 -4.24 -0.26 -18.81
CA CYS A 429 -3.21 0.55 -19.47
C CYS A 429 -3.26 0.50 -21.01
N HIS A 430 -4.11 -0.34 -21.61
CA HIS A 430 -4.27 -0.39 -23.07
C HIS A 430 -4.67 0.95 -23.72
N PRO A 431 -5.52 1.81 -23.11
CA PRO A 431 -5.90 3.08 -23.74
C PRO A 431 -4.90 4.23 -23.53
N LEU A 432 -3.71 3.95 -22.97
CA LEU A 432 -2.72 4.98 -22.62
C LEU A 432 -1.64 5.15 -23.69
N ARG A 433 -1.17 6.39 -23.85
CA ARG A 433 -0.04 6.77 -24.72
C ARG A 433 1.00 7.59 -23.94
N PRO A 434 2.31 7.48 -24.24
CA PRO A 434 2.91 6.58 -25.22
C PRO A 434 2.76 5.10 -24.84
N ALA A 435 2.49 4.25 -25.83
CA ALA A 435 2.25 2.83 -25.59
C ALA A 435 3.56 2.10 -25.28
N LEU A 436 3.56 1.23 -24.26
CA LEU A 436 4.70 0.43 -23.85
C LEU A 436 4.24 -1.00 -23.50
N PRO A 437 4.96 -2.07 -23.91
CA PRO A 437 4.57 -3.43 -23.56
C PRO A 437 4.49 -3.62 -22.04
N PHE A 438 3.40 -4.23 -21.54
CA PHE A 438 3.15 -4.36 -20.11
C PHE A 438 4.27 -5.05 -19.30
N PRO A 439 5.00 -6.06 -19.82
CA PRO A 439 6.19 -6.59 -19.14
C PRO A 439 7.28 -5.52 -18.89
N ARG A 440 7.46 -4.58 -19.81
CA ARG A 440 8.42 -3.48 -19.68
C ARG A 440 7.92 -2.38 -18.74
N ILE A 441 6.62 -2.13 -18.68
CA ILE A 441 6.00 -1.30 -17.63
C ILE A 441 6.26 -1.92 -16.25
N ARG A 442 5.95 -3.21 -16.07
CA ARG A 442 6.18 -3.93 -14.81
C ARG A 442 7.65 -3.92 -14.37
N HIS A 443 8.59 -4.01 -15.31
CA HIS A 443 10.01 -3.89 -15.02
C HIS A 443 10.38 -2.50 -14.47
N ILE A 444 9.90 -1.42 -15.10
CA ILE A 444 10.12 -0.04 -14.61
C ILE A 444 9.50 0.14 -13.21
N TRP A 445 8.28 -0.36 -12.96
CA TRP A 445 7.70 -0.32 -11.61
C TRP A 445 8.50 -1.09 -10.57
N SER A 446 9.10 -2.24 -10.93
CA SER A 446 9.93 -3.00 -9.98
C SER A 446 11.20 -2.26 -9.56
N GLN A 447 11.63 -1.26 -10.34
CA GLN A 447 12.72 -0.35 -9.98
C GLN A 447 12.27 0.85 -9.12
N TRP A 448 10.95 1.08 -9.00
CA TRP A 448 10.36 2.18 -8.21
C TRP A 448 9.76 1.71 -6.88
N ARG A 449 9.53 0.41 -6.71
CA ARG A 449 9.22 -0.21 -5.41
C ARG A 449 10.51 -0.26 -4.58
N LEU A 450 10.78 0.83 -3.88
CA LEU A 450 11.99 1.09 -3.10
C LEU A 450 11.80 0.84 -1.58
N CYS A 451 10.60 0.41 -1.19
CA CYS A 451 10.14 -0.02 0.13
C CYS A 451 9.40 -1.35 -0.02
#